data_AF-A0A6G2QIK6-F1
#
_entry.id   AF-A0A6G2QIK6-F1
#
_cell.length_a   1.000
_cell.length_b   1.000
_cell.length_c   1.000
_cell.angle_alpha   90.00
_cell.angle_beta   90.00
_cell.angle_gamma   90.00
#
_symmetry.space_group_name_H-M   'P 1'
#
loop_
_entity.id
_entity.type
_entity.pdbx_description
1 polymer ?
#
loop_
_entity_poly.entity_id
_entity_poly.type
_entity_poly.pdbx_seq_one_letter_code
_entity_poly.pdbx_strand_id
1 'polypeptide(L)' 'MNETVAPEGAELRARAEIDLAAVRANVRALRERAPGAALMAVVKADGYGHGAVACARAAV' A
#
# COMPACT_ATOMS: atom_id res chain seq x y z
N MET A 1 20.39 -1.11 9.14
CA MET A 1 19.28 -1.30 8.18
C MET A 1 19.76 -2.36 7.23
N ASN A 2 19.33 -3.62 7.41
CA ASN A 2 19.81 -4.73 6.61
C ASN A 2 18.72 -5.03 5.58
N GLU A 3 18.89 -4.49 4.38
CA GLU A 3 18.04 -4.87 3.26
C GLU A 3 18.40 -6.29 2.88
N THR A 4 17.51 -7.23 3.23
CA THR A 4 17.61 -8.61 2.76
C THR A 4 17.28 -8.59 1.27
N VAL A 5 18.28 -8.35 0.44
CA VAL A 5 18.15 -8.52 -1.01
C VAL A 5 17.94 -10.01 -1.25
N ALA A 6 16.75 -10.38 -1.75
CA ALA A 6 16.48 -11.75 -2.14
C ALA A 6 17.54 -12.19 -3.16
N PRO A 7 18.10 -13.41 -3.06
CA PRO A 7 19.14 -13.86 -3.97
C PRO A 7 18.61 -13.82 -5.40
N GLU A 8 19.32 -13.11 -6.28
CA GLU A 8 19.00 -13.04 -7.71
C GLU A 8 18.97 -14.47 -8.28
N GLY A 9 17.79 -14.89 -8.79
CA GLY A 9 17.61 -16.17 -9.47
C GLY A 9 16.83 -17.26 -8.71
N ALA A 10 16.38 -17.02 -7.48
CA ALA A 10 15.48 -17.96 -6.80
C ALA A 10 14.04 -17.85 -7.37
N GLU A 11 13.50 -18.94 -7.91
CA GLU A 11 12.08 -18.98 -8.31
C GLU A 11 11.18 -18.73 -7.10
N LEU A 12 10.34 -17.68 -7.21
CA LEU A 12 9.34 -17.37 -6.19
C LEU A 12 8.30 -18.51 -6.16
N ARG A 13 8.24 -19.23 -5.04
CA ARG A 13 7.22 -20.28 -4.83
C ARG A 13 5.81 -19.71 -4.66
N ALA A 14 5.69 -18.44 -4.31
CA ALA A 14 4.44 -17.69 -4.18
C ALA A 14 4.71 -16.19 -4.34
N ARG A 15 3.70 -15.44 -4.81
CA ARG A 15 3.70 -13.97 -4.85
C ARG A 15 2.34 -13.41 -4.46
N ALA A 16 2.33 -12.19 -3.95
CA ALA A 16 1.13 -11.40 -3.73
C ALA A 16 1.14 -10.20 -4.67
N GLU A 17 0.06 -10.01 -5.43
CA GLU A 17 -0.14 -8.85 -6.30
C GLU A 17 -1.02 -7.84 -5.58
N ILE A 18 -0.51 -6.63 -5.41
CA ILE A 18 -1.21 -5.56 -4.70
C ILE A 18 -1.80 -4.58 -5.70
N ASP A 19 -3.13 -4.46 -5.71
CA ASP A 19 -3.83 -3.49 -6.54
C ASP A 19 -3.83 -2.08 -5.93
N LEU A 20 -2.95 -1.22 -6.44
CA LEU A 20 -2.88 0.18 -6.02
C LEU A 20 -4.05 1.04 -6.56
N ALA A 21 -4.77 0.58 -7.59
CA ALA A 21 -5.99 1.26 -8.05
C ALA A 21 -7.13 1.07 -7.05
N ALA A 22 -7.22 -0.11 -6.43
CA ALA A 22 -8.15 -0.34 -5.32
C ALA A 22 -7.86 0.59 -4.13
N VAL A 23 -6.59 0.82 -3.79
CA VAL A 23 -6.20 1.79 -2.75
C VAL A 23 -6.69 3.20 -3.09
N ARG A 24 -6.47 3.67 -4.32
CA ARG A 24 -6.97 4.97 -4.81
C ARG A 24 -8.50 5.07 -4.73
N ALA A 25 -9.21 4.03 -5.16
CA ALA A 25 -10.66 4.00 -5.15
C ALA A 25 -11.22 4.06 -3.72
N ASN A 26 -10.61 3.32 -2.79
CA ASN A 26 -11.00 3.32 -1.38
C ASN A 26 -10.82 4.71 -0.75
N VAL A 27 -9.71 5.39 -1.03
CA VAL A 27 -9.47 6.75 -0.54
C VAL A 27 -10.50 7.74 -1.08
N ARG A 28 -10.85 7.66 -2.38
CA ARG A 28 -11.92 8.48 -2.98
C ARG A 28 -13.26 8.23 -2.30
N ALA A 29 -13.65 6.97 -2.14
CA ALA A 29 -14.90 6.60 -1.48
C ALA A 29 -14.96 7.10 -0.02
N LEU A 30 -13.85 7.06 0.72
CA LEU A 30 -13.79 7.59 2.08
C LEU A 30 -13.95 9.11 2.12
N ARG A 31 -13.31 9.84 1.19
CA ARG A 31 -13.48 11.30 1.06
C ARG A 31 -14.92 11.69 0.74
N GLU A 32 -15.58 10.95 -0.17
CA GLU A 32 -16.99 11.17 -0.53
C GLU A 32 -17.94 10.95 0.66
N ARG A 33 -17.64 9.95 1.49
CA ARG A 33 -18.47 9.60 2.67
C ARG A 33 -18.26 10.53 3.87
N ALA A 34 -17.14 11.24 3.93
CA ALA A 34 -16.79 12.11 5.05
C ALA A 34 -16.46 13.54 4.54
N PRO A 35 -17.44 14.25 3.95
CA PRO A 35 -17.21 15.59 3.44
C PRO A 35 -16.74 16.53 4.57
N GLY A 36 -15.70 17.31 4.31
CA GLY A 36 -15.13 18.26 5.26
C GLY A 36 -14.18 17.68 6.32
N ALA A 37 -14.06 16.35 6.42
CA ALA A 37 -13.09 15.72 7.30
C ALA A 37 -11.69 15.67 6.65
N ALA A 38 -10.65 15.90 7.46
CA ALA A 38 -9.29 15.57 7.05
C ALA A 38 -9.12 14.04 7.03
N LEU A 39 -8.55 13.51 5.95
CA LEU A 39 -8.26 12.08 5.80
C LEU A 39 -6.77 11.83 5.97
N MET A 40 -6.43 10.83 6.78
CA MET A 40 -5.06 10.37 7.01
C MET A 40 -4.93 8.89 6.64
N ALA A 41 -4.11 8.58 5.64
CA ALA A 41 -3.78 7.20 5.31
C ALA A 41 -2.77 6.63 6.32
N VAL A 42 -3.14 5.58 7.04
CA VAL A 42 -2.26 4.91 7.99
C VAL A 42 -1.55 3.74 7.31
N VAL A 43 -0.24 3.84 7.12
CA VAL A 43 0.59 2.82 6.45
C VAL A 43 1.54 2.11 7.40
N LYS A 44 1.12 1.91 8.65
CA LYS A 44 1.92 1.20 9.67
C LYS A 44 2.24 -0.23 9.22
N ALA A 45 3.32 -0.81 9.76
CA ALA A 45 3.76 -2.17 9.46
C ALA A 45 3.87 -2.43 7.93
N ASP A 46 4.60 -1.53 7.24
CA ASP A 46 4.79 -1.57 5.79
C ASP A 46 3.47 -1.60 4.99
N GLY A 47 2.53 -0.71 5.31
CA GLY A 47 1.21 -0.70 4.68
C GLY A 47 0.41 -1.96 5.00
N TYR A 48 0.49 -2.45 6.23
CA TYR A 48 -0.10 -3.74 6.66
C TYR A 48 0.39 -4.92 5.80
N GLY A 49 1.66 -4.90 5.37
CA GLY A 49 2.27 -5.92 4.51
C GLY A 49 2.02 -5.75 3.01
N HIS A 50 1.35 -4.69 2.58
CA HIS A 50 1.09 -4.40 1.16
C HIS A 50 2.17 -3.51 0.51
N GLY A 51 3.11 -2.99 1.28
CA GLY A 51 4.16 -2.05 0.85
C GLY A 51 3.79 -0.60 1.17
N ALA A 52 4.38 -0.03 2.22
CA ALA A 52 4.04 1.29 2.74
C ALA A 52 4.24 2.40 1.71
N VAL A 53 5.36 2.39 0.98
CA VAL A 53 5.70 3.47 0.03
C VAL A 53 4.72 3.49 -1.14
N ALA A 54 4.44 2.33 -1.72
CA ALA A 54 3.53 2.20 -2.85
C ALA A 54 2.09 2.57 -2.44
N CYS A 55 1.62 2.05 -1.29
CA CYS A 55 0.30 2.39 -0.75
C CYS A 55 0.18 3.87 -0.37
N ALA A 56 1.20 4.47 0.26
CA ALA A 56 1.19 5.88 0.64
C ALA A 56 1.08 6.80 -0.59
N ARG A 57 1.85 6.51 -1.66
CA ARG A 57 1.77 7.27 -2.92
C ARG A 57 0.41 7.11 -3.60
N ALA A 58 -0.20 5.92 -3.50
CA ALA A 58 -1.54 5.67 -4.04
C ALA A 58 -2.65 6.34 -3.23
N ALA A 59 -2.39 6.78 -1.99
CA ALA A 59 -3.42 7.31 -1.09
C ALA A 59 -3.49 8.86 -1.04
N VAL A 60 -2.82 9.55 -1.97
CA VAL A 60 -2.84 11.01 -2.10
C VAL A 60 -4.05 11.47 -2.89
#